data_AF-A0A4P8SS98-F1
#
_entry.id   AF-A0A4P8SS98-F1
#
_cell.length_a   1.000
_cell.length_b   1.000
_cell.length_c   1.000
_cell.angle_alpha   90.00
_cell.angle_beta   90.00
_cell.angle_gamma   90.00
#
_symmetry.space_group_name_H-M   'P 1'
#
loop_
_entity.id
_entity.type
_entity.pdbx_description
1 polymer ?
#
loop_
_entity_poly.entity_id
_entity_poly.type
_entity_poly.pdbx_seq_one_letter_code
_entity_poly.pdbx_strand_id
1 'polypeptide(L)'
;MNTEPPTGDELTQMLVTMKHQVLAEARPRGAGRRHRLGRVGIVVGVVAMLGIGAASGAVAIGLVPAPFSPVAAPTTAVTPTPTGSSEPSSAAVTPSFRPAPSATPTPTRAPFALDDPRTWTISGSELGPVAVGGRTEQETDDLDAVLDREPSGGCTPEGVWQNTDGVQVQVVSDDTGAVSSVVLSSFIADGPPGRLSGPTTARGIGVGSTLDELRAAYPDLRNDSPGFDGPWSMWSTDTADGPIRFQLGSGSWIRAVWIGGDGNLPTAICDL
;
A
#
# COMPACT_ATOMS: atom_id res chain seq x y z
N MET A 1 -31.62 50.61 7.72
CA MET A 1 -31.84 49.18 8.09
C MET A 1 -30.55 48.74 8.76
N ASN A 2 -30.56 48.46 10.05
CA ASN A 2 -29.36 48.03 10.76
C ASN A 2 -29.13 46.55 10.47
N THR A 3 -27.97 46.22 9.91
CA THR A 3 -27.48 44.85 9.76
C THR A 3 -26.34 44.65 10.76
N GLU A 4 -26.71 44.64 12.05
CA GLU A 4 -25.82 44.17 13.11
C GLU A 4 -25.58 42.66 12.87
N PRO A 5 -24.34 42.16 12.82
CA PRO A 5 -24.10 40.73 12.70
C PRO A 5 -24.52 40.01 14.00
N PRO A 6 -25.22 38.86 13.91
CA PRO A 6 -25.70 38.15 15.09
C PRO A 6 -24.54 37.71 15.98
N THR A 7 -24.61 38.04 17.27
CA THR A 7 -23.58 37.66 18.25
C THR A 7 -23.82 36.24 18.79
N GLY A 8 -22.88 35.72 19.59
CA GLY A 8 -22.70 34.27 19.82
C GLY A 8 -23.94 33.46 20.21
N ASP A 9 -24.86 34.04 20.99
CA ASP A 9 -26.09 33.35 21.40
C ASP A 9 -27.11 33.22 20.25
N GLU A 10 -27.22 34.23 19.39
CA GLU A 10 -28.07 34.19 18.19
C GLU A 10 -27.50 33.23 17.13
N LEU A 11 -26.18 33.21 16.96
CA LEU A 11 -25.48 32.21 16.15
C LEU A 11 -25.75 30.77 16.66
N THR A 12 -25.76 30.58 17.97
CA THR A 12 -26.05 29.29 18.60
C THR A 12 -27.51 28.89 18.39
N GLN A 13 -28.47 29.81 18.54
CA GLN A 13 -29.88 29.54 18.22
C GLN A 13 -30.10 29.24 16.72
N MET A 14 -29.38 29.91 15.83
CA MET A 14 -29.46 29.69 14.38
C MET A 14 -28.91 28.31 13.99
N LEU A 15 -27.78 27.90 14.56
CA LEU A 15 -27.23 26.53 14.39
C LEU A 15 -28.18 25.44 14.92
N VAL A 16 -28.81 25.66 16.08
CA VAL A 16 -29.77 24.71 16.66
C VAL A 16 -31.04 24.60 15.81
N THR A 17 -31.60 25.72 15.35
CA THR A 17 -32.79 25.71 14.48
C THR A 17 -32.52 25.08 13.12
N MET A 18 -31.37 25.37 12.50
CA MET A 18 -30.94 24.75 11.24
C MET A 18 -30.76 23.23 11.39
N LYS A 19 -30.13 22.77 12.48
CA LYS A 19 -30.00 21.33 12.80
C LYS A 19 -31.35 20.64 12.97
N HIS A 20 -32.33 21.31 13.60
CA HIS A 20 -33.69 20.79 13.73
C HIS A 20 -34.44 20.74 12.40
N GLN A 21 -34.26 21.70 11.49
CA GLN A 21 -34.83 21.64 10.14
C GLN A 21 -34.24 20.49 9.31
N VAL A 22 -32.92 20.32 9.31
CA VAL A 22 -32.26 19.21 8.60
C VAL A 22 -32.72 17.84 9.13
N LEU A 23 -32.85 17.68 10.45
CA LEU A 23 -33.37 16.45 11.06
C LEU A 23 -34.88 16.23 10.87
N ALA A 24 -35.64 17.28 10.56
CA ALA A 24 -37.05 17.17 10.17
C ALA A 24 -37.19 16.75 8.70
N GLU A 25 -36.36 17.31 7.81
CA GLU A 25 -36.32 16.97 6.38
C GLU A 25 -35.80 15.53 6.15
N ALA A 26 -34.86 15.07 6.98
CA ALA A 26 -34.30 13.72 6.95
C ALA A 26 -35.26 12.60 7.42
N ARG A 27 -36.48 12.92 7.87
CA ARG A 27 -37.51 11.90 8.10
C ARG A 27 -38.17 11.55 6.77
N PRO A 28 -38.03 10.31 6.25
CA PRO A 28 -38.57 9.95 4.95
C PRO A 28 -40.09 10.13 4.92
N ARG A 29 -40.56 11.02 4.05
CA ARG A 29 -41.99 11.18 3.76
C ARG A 29 -42.52 9.87 3.18
N GLY A 30 -43.38 9.19 3.94
CA GLY A 30 -43.93 7.89 3.55
C GLY A 30 -44.77 7.98 2.27
N ALA A 31 -44.17 7.62 1.13
CA ALA A 31 -44.84 7.59 -0.16
C ALA A 31 -45.59 6.24 -0.35
N GLY A 32 -46.90 6.26 -0.12
CA GLY A 32 -47.74 5.10 -0.32
C GLY A 32 -48.09 4.84 -1.79
N ARG A 33 -47.94 3.57 -2.19
CA ARG A 33 -48.76 2.84 -3.18
C ARG A 33 -48.67 3.16 -4.69
N ARG A 34 -48.27 2.09 -5.40
CA ARG A 34 -48.86 1.50 -6.64
C ARG A 34 -48.55 2.15 -7.99
N HIS A 35 -47.78 1.43 -8.82
CA HIS A 35 -48.21 0.81 -10.09
C HIS A 35 -47.26 -0.38 -10.37
N ARG A 36 -47.70 -1.63 -10.22
CA ARG A 36 -48.31 -2.55 -11.23
C ARG A 36 -47.31 -3.14 -12.27
N LEU A 37 -47.14 -4.46 -12.13
CA LEU A 37 -46.79 -5.48 -13.15
C LEU A 37 -45.41 -5.47 -13.83
N GLY A 38 -44.68 -6.59 -13.67
CA GLY A 38 -43.64 -7.00 -14.63
C GLY A 38 -42.70 -8.13 -14.20
N ARG A 39 -43.13 -9.41 -14.31
CA ARG A 39 -42.29 -10.63 -14.38
C ARG A 39 -41.45 -10.94 -13.12
N VAL A 40 -41.90 -11.80 -12.19
CA VAL A 40 -41.92 -13.28 -12.26
C VAL A 40 -40.51 -13.91 -12.35
N GLY A 41 -40.05 -14.45 -11.21
CA GLY A 41 -39.34 -15.72 -11.14
C GLY A 41 -37.83 -15.73 -11.35
N ILE A 42 -37.06 -15.47 -10.29
CA ILE A 42 -35.77 -16.15 -10.07
C ILE A 42 -35.87 -16.91 -8.75
N VAL A 43 -35.67 -18.21 -8.83
CA VAL A 43 -35.84 -19.17 -7.73
C VAL A 43 -34.55 -19.21 -6.90
N VAL A 44 -34.69 -19.07 -5.59
CA VAL A 44 -33.64 -19.38 -4.60
C VAL A 44 -33.34 -20.88 -4.66
N GLY A 45 -32.07 -21.27 -4.86
CA GLY A 45 -31.74 -22.68 -5.05
C GLY A 45 -30.27 -23.05 -5.05
N VAL A 46 -29.51 -22.71 -4.01
CA VAL A 46 -28.19 -23.35 -3.73
C VAL A 46 -28.05 -23.67 -2.25
N VAL A 47 -28.66 -24.80 -1.84
CA VAL A 47 -28.27 -25.57 -0.64
C VAL A 47 -28.41 -27.06 -0.96
N ALA A 48 -27.30 -27.73 -1.30
CA ALA A 48 -27.02 -29.16 -1.09
C ALA A 48 -25.73 -29.58 -1.83
N MET A 49 -24.94 -30.47 -1.23
CA MET A 49 -23.56 -30.93 -1.56
C MET A 49 -22.47 -30.02 -0.96
N LEU A 50 -21.99 -30.24 0.28
CA LEU A 50 -21.90 -31.47 1.08
C LEU A 50 -21.10 -32.62 0.42
N GLY A 51 -19.99 -32.28 -0.24
CA GLY A 51 -18.96 -33.23 -0.65
C GLY A 51 -17.95 -33.50 0.48
N ILE A 52 -18.28 -34.41 1.40
CA ILE A 52 -17.33 -34.91 2.40
C ILE A 52 -16.34 -35.86 1.71
N GLY A 53 -15.05 -35.51 1.69
CA GLY A 53 -13.98 -36.32 1.12
C GLY A 53 -12.76 -36.38 2.03
N ALA A 54 -12.68 -37.41 2.87
CA ALA A 54 -11.56 -37.61 3.78
C ALA A 54 -10.47 -38.50 3.15
N ALA A 55 -9.24 -38.01 3.09
CA ALA A 55 -8.00 -38.79 2.94
C ALA A 55 -6.86 -37.97 3.57
N SER A 56 -6.46 -38.18 4.83
CA SER A 56 -5.74 -39.36 5.36
C SER A 56 -4.28 -39.47 4.91
N GLY A 57 -3.42 -38.64 5.53
CA GLY A 57 -2.16 -39.11 6.12
C GLY A 57 -0.89 -39.15 5.27
N ALA A 58 0.07 -38.28 5.61
CA ALA A 58 1.46 -38.66 5.87
C ALA A 58 2.20 -37.52 6.61
N VAL A 59 2.52 -37.70 7.90
CA VAL A 59 3.47 -36.84 8.62
C VAL A 59 4.79 -37.59 8.72
N ALA A 60 5.80 -37.14 7.97
CA ALA A 60 7.15 -37.69 8.07
C ALA A 60 7.93 -36.99 9.18
N ILE A 61 7.89 -37.55 10.39
CA ILE A 61 8.76 -37.12 11.50
C ILE A 61 10.16 -37.70 11.27
N GLY A 62 11.03 -36.92 10.62
CA GLY A 62 12.46 -37.20 10.53
C GLY A 62 13.14 -36.94 11.87
N LEU A 63 13.69 -37.98 12.50
CA LEU A 63 14.22 -37.95 13.87
C LEU A 63 15.64 -38.56 13.90
N VAL A 64 16.56 -37.90 14.63
CA VAL A 64 17.85 -38.44 15.17
C VAL A 64 18.99 -38.64 14.13
N PRO A 65 20.30 -38.54 14.51
CA PRO A 65 20.94 -37.97 15.71
C PRO A 65 21.92 -36.81 15.43
N ALA A 66 22.19 -36.01 16.46
CA ALA A 66 23.45 -35.27 16.58
C ALA A 66 24.47 -36.09 17.40
N PRO A 67 25.75 -36.21 16.98
CA PRO A 67 26.82 -36.72 17.84
C PRO A 67 27.61 -35.59 18.53
N PHE A 68 27.74 -35.72 19.86
CA PHE A 68 28.94 -35.52 20.71
C PHE A 68 30.07 -34.57 20.23
N SER A 69 30.70 -33.71 21.04
CA SER A 69 30.90 -33.75 22.51
C SER A 69 31.43 -32.39 23.08
N PRO A 70 31.53 -32.21 24.41
CA PRO A 70 31.90 -30.93 25.06
C PRO A 70 33.37 -30.80 25.47
N VAL A 71 33.96 -29.60 25.35
CA VAL A 71 35.23 -29.15 25.98
C VAL A 71 35.11 -27.63 26.18
N ALA A 72 34.76 -27.14 27.38
CA ALA A 72 35.63 -26.76 28.50
C ALA A 72 36.12 -25.30 28.45
N ALA A 73 35.73 -24.51 29.46
CA ALA A 73 36.35 -23.23 29.78
C ALA A 73 37.47 -23.43 30.81
N PRO A 74 38.55 -22.66 30.71
CA PRO A 74 39.23 -22.20 31.92
C PRO A 74 39.42 -20.67 31.93
N THR A 75 39.06 -20.07 33.06
CA THR A 75 39.46 -18.72 33.45
C THR A 75 40.98 -18.65 33.66
N THR A 76 41.63 -17.60 33.14
CA THR A 76 42.84 -17.05 33.77
C THR A 76 42.91 -15.54 33.55
N ALA A 77 42.77 -14.79 34.64
CA ALA A 77 43.18 -13.39 34.69
C ALA A 77 44.70 -13.32 34.94
N VAL A 78 45.42 -12.43 34.26
CA VAL A 78 46.80 -12.07 34.63
C VAL A 78 47.02 -10.58 34.44
N THR A 79 47.11 -9.85 35.56
CA THR A 79 47.67 -8.50 35.63
C THR A 79 49.19 -8.59 35.73
N PRO A 80 49.94 -7.78 34.97
CA PRO A 80 50.95 -6.95 35.64
C PRO A 80 51.12 -5.51 35.07
N THR A 81 51.29 -4.58 36.00
CA THR A 81 51.83 -3.19 35.89
C THR A 81 52.89 -3.10 37.01
N PRO A 82 53.91 -2.17 37.07
CA PRO A 82 54.30 -1.02 36.22
C PRO A 82 55.70 -1.26 35.56
N THR A 83 56.54 -0.32 35.06
CA THR A 83 56.61 1.17 35.02
C THR A 83 57.44 1.60 33.78
N GLY A 84 57.37 2.84 33.27
CA GLY A 84 58.35 3.25 32.24
C GLY A 84 58.27 4.63 31.55
N SER A 85 58.19 5.75 32.28
CA SER A 85 58.72 7.10 31.93
C SER A 85 58.36 7.85 30.61
N SER A 86 58.21 9.17 30.79
CA SER A 86 58.46 10.33 29.87
C SER A 86 57.37 10.84 28.89
N GLU A 87 57.04 12.10 29.14
CA GLU A 87 56.25 13.13 28.41
C GLU A 87 56.98 13.56 27.08
N PRO A 88 56.36 14.17 26.03
CA PRO A 88 55.36 15.23 26.21
C PRO A 88 54.15 15.40 25.25
N SER A 89 53.15 16.07 25.83
CA SER A 89 52.18 17.03 25.27
C SER A 89 51.87 16.99 23.76
N SER A 90 50.64 16.60 23.44
CA SER A 90 49.93 17.09 22.26
C SER A 90 48.45 17.28 22.60
N ALA A 91 47.85 18.38 22.17
CA ALA A 91 46.47 18.73 22.51
C ALA A 91 45.47 17.74 21.88
N ALA A 92 44.40 17.42 22.61
CA ALA A 92 43.33 16.57 22.11
C ALA A 92 42.56 17.29 20.99
N VAL A 93 42.80 16.90 19.74
CA VAL A 93 41.99 17.31 18.60
C VAL A 93 40.68 16.52 18.64
N THR A 94 39.60 17.16 19.09
CA THR A 94 38.25 16.59 18.98
C THR A 94 37.94 16.34 17.50
N PRO A 95 37.69 15.09 17.07
CA PRO A 95 37.31 14.83 15.69
C PRO A 95 35.94 15.44 15.44
N SER A 96 35.89 16.46 14.58
CA SER A 96 34.62 16.96 14.05
C SER A 96 34.02 15.90 13.14
N PHE A 97 32.99 15.20 13.62
CA PHE A 97 32.24 14.24 12.82
C PHE A 97 31.45 14.99 11.74
N ARG A 98 32.08 15.22 10.60
CA ARG A 98 31.39 15.58 9.37
C ARG A 98 30.44 14.41 9.04
N PRO A 99 29.12 14.62 8.94
CA PRO A 99 28.23 13.56 8.48
C PRO A 99 28.69 13.11 7.09
N ALA A 100 28.81 11.79 6.91
CA ALA A 100 29.14 11.22 5.62
C ALA A 100 28.07 11.63 4.59
N PRO A 101 28.43 11.88 3.32
CA PRO A 101 27.42 12.08 2.29
C PRO A 101 26.53 10.85 2.25
N SER A 102 25.22 11.05 2.36
CA SER A 102 24.24 9.97 2.15
C SER A 102 24.48 9.39 0.77
N ALA A 103 24.61 8.07 0.67
CA ALA A 103 24.80 7.43 -0.62
C ALA A 103 23.55 7.67 -1.46
N THR A 104 23.71 8.27 -2.65
CA THR A 104 22.67 8.26 -3.67
C THR A 104 22.34 6.80 -3.98
N PRO A 105 21.07 6.37 -3.95
CA PRO A 105 20.72 5.01 -4.31
C PRO A 105 21.20 4.72 -5.74
N THR A 106 21.90 3.61 -5.93
CA THR A 106 22.22 3.13 -7.27
C THR A 106 20.94 2.54 -7.87
N PRO A 107 20.48 2.98 -9.05
CA PRO A 107 19.27 2.43 -9.64
C PRO A 107 19.45 0.93 -9.94
N THR A 108 18.61 0.10 -9.31
CA THR A 108 18.52 -1.35 -9.56
C THR A 108 17.60 -1.66 -10.76
N ARG A 109 17.15 -0.61 -11.46
CA ARG A 109 16.23 -0.56 -12.60
C ARG A 109 16.51 -1.67 -13.63
N ALA A 110 15.58 -2.62 -13.76
CA ALA A 110 15.56 -3.52 -14.90
C ALA A 110 15.31 -2.74 -16.20
N PRO A 111 15.80 -3.17 -17.38
CA PRO A 111 15.57 -2.44 -18.62
C PRO A 111 14.07 -2.37 -18.96
N PHE A 112 13.52 -1.16 -19.00
CA PHE A 112 12.17 -0.87 -19.48
C PHE A 112 12.16 0.33 -20.43
N ALA A 113 11.08 0.47 -21.21
CA ALA A 113 10.85 1.63 -22.06
C ALA A 113 10.09 2.70 -21.26
N LEU A 114 10.70 3.86 -21.08
CA LEU A 114 10.12 4.91 -20.24
C LEU A 114 8.75 5.35 -20.77
N ASP A 115 8.64 5.47 -22.09
CA ASP A 115 7.45 5.83 -22.88
C ASP A 115 6.36 4.74 -22.96
N ASP A 116 6.60 3.53 -22.42
CA ASP A 116 5.59 2.47 -22.34
C ASP A 116 5.45 1.91 -20.92
N PRO A 117 4.45 2.39 -20.14
CA PRO A 117 4.10 1.88 -18.81
C PRO A 117 3.81 0.37 -18.75
N ARG A 118 3.58 -0.30 -19.88
CA ARG A 118 3.38 -1.75 -19.98
C ARG A 118 4.69 -2.53 -19.78
N THR A 119 5.84 -1.86 -19.94
CA THR A 119 7.17 -2.44 -19.76
C THR A 119 7.74 -2.20 -18.36
N TRP A 120 7.13 -1.29 -17.59
CA TRP A 120 7.58 -0.92 -16.24
C TRP A 120 7.47 -2.10 -15.28
N THR A 121 8.38 -2.15 -14.30
CA THR A 121 8.40 -3.19 -13.26
C THR A 121 7.99 -2.64 -11.91
N ILE A 122 7.46 -3.53 -11.04
CA ILE A 122 7.14 -3.24 -9.64
C ILE A 122 8.08 -4.05 -8.73
N SER A 123 8.84 -3.37 -7.87
CA SER A 123 9.66 -3.95 -6.80
C SER A 123 9.19 -3.47 -5.42
N GLY A 124 9.89 -3.81 -4.33
CA GLY A 124 9.57 -3.26 -3.00
C GLY A 124 9.85 -1.77 -2.83
N SER A 125 10.66 -1.18 -3.73
CA SER A 125 11.17 0.19 -3.63
C SER A 125 11.01 1.04 -4.90
N GLU A 126 10.59 0.47 -6.04
CA GLU A 126 10.53 1.16 -7.33
C GLU A 126 9.32 0.70 -8.14
N LEU A 127 8.62 1.65 -8.76
CA LEU A 127 7.52 1.38 -9.69
C LEU A 127 7.75 2.18 -10.99
N GLY A 128 8.12 1.46 -12.05
CA GLY A 128 8.51 2.11 -13.30
C GLY A 128 9.61 3.13 -13.03
N PRO A 129 9.40 4.43 -13.33
CA PRO A 129 10.41 5.45 -13.08
C PRO A 129 10.52 5.92 -11.63
N VAL A 130 9.53 5.61 -10.77
CA VAL A 130 9.41 6.23 -9.44
C VAL A 130 10.06 5.38 -8.35
N ALA A 131 11.14 5.88 -7.73
CA ALA A 131 11.79 5.25 -6.58
C ALA A 131 11.34 5.82 -5.23
N VAL A 132 11.02 4.94 -4.28
CA VAL A 132 10.76 5.27 -2.88
C VAL A 132 12.04 5.78 -2.21
N GLY A 133 11.94 6.87 -1.47
CA GLY A 133 13.07 7.63 -0.92
C GLY A 133 13.74 8.60 -1.91
N GLY A 134 13.35 8.56 -3.18
CA GLY A 134 13.72 9.54 -4.20
C GLY A 134 13.10 10.91 -3.94
N ARG A 135 13.62 11.96 -4.60
CA ARG A 135 13.07 13.32 -4.49
C ARG A 135 11.86 13.45 -5.39
N THR A 136 10.66 13.69 -4.86
CA THR A 136 9.41 13.61 -5.65
C THR A 136 9.49 14.34 -6.99
N GLU A 137 9.96 15.59 -7.01
CA GLU A 137 10.12 16.40 -8.25
C GLU A 137 11.03 15.77 -9.32
N GLN A 138 11.94 14.86 -8.95
CA GLN A 138 12.90 14.15 -9.81
C GLN A 138 12.46 12.72 -10.15
N GLU A 139 11.42 12.20 -9.47
CA GLU A 139 10.85 10.88 -9.73
C GLU A 139 9.57 10.98 -10.57
N THR A 140 8.97 12.18 -10.65
CA THR A 140 7.69 12.43 -11.33
C THR A 140 7.80 13.18 -12.67
N ASP A 141 8.97 13.72 -13.02
CA ASP A 141 9.18 14.36 -14.33
C ASP A 141 9.09 13.34 -15.48
N ASP A 142 9.62 12.14 -15.26
CA ASP A 142 9.43 10.94 -16.09
C ASP A 142 7.93 10.56 -16.24
N LEU A 143 7.07 10.84 -15.25
CA LEU A 143 5.61 10.57 -15.33
C LEU A 143 4.88 11.62 -16.18
N ASP A 144 5.21 12.90 -16.02
CA ASP A 144 4.61 14.01 -16.78
C ASP A 144 4.86 13.89 -18.31
N ALA A 145 5.83 13.07 -18.73
CA ALA A 145 6.10 12.77 -20.13
C ALA A 145 5.17 11.70 -20.77
N VAL A 146 4.48 10.89 -19.94
CA VAL A 146 3.82 9.64 -20.40
C VAL A 146 2.41 9.40 -19.82
N LEU A 147 2.05 10.11 -18.75
CA LEU A 147 0.75 10.07 -18.10
C LEU A 147 0.24 11.51 -17.92
N ASP A 148 -1.07 11.72 -18.05
CA ASP A 148 -1.72 12.99 -17.75
C ASP A 148 -1.78 13.19 -16.24
N ARG A 149 -1.24 14.32 -15.75
CA ARG A 149 -1.29 14.68 -14.34
C ARG A 149 -2.68 15.21 -13.95
N GLU A 150 -3.32 14.55 -13.01
CA GLU A 150 -4.66 14.93 -12.57
C GLU A 150 -4.63 16.12 -11.60
N PRO A 151 -5.57 17.07 -11.71
CA PRO A 151 -5.72 18.14 -10.74
C PRO A 151 -6.22 17.57 -9.40
N SER A 152 -5.55 17.94 -8.31
CA SER A 152 -6.01 17.60 -6.97
C SER A 152 -7.34 18.28 -6.64
N GLY A 153 -8.27 17.52 -6.06
CA GLY A 153 -9.59 18.05 -5.70
C GLY A 153 -10.68 16.99 -5.61
N GLY A 154 -11.67 17.25 -4.76
CA GLY A 154 -12.79 16.32 -4.54
C GLY A 154 -12.29 14.99 -3.98
N CYS A 155 -12.34 13.94 -4.81
CA CYS A 155 -11.90 12.59 -4.50
C CYS A 155 -10.49 12.26 -5.02
N THR A 156 -9.87 13.15 -5.80
CA THR A 156 -8.54 12.97 -6.35
C THR A 156 -7.51 13.58 -5.39
N PRO A 157 -6.65 12.77 -4.74
CA PRO A 157 -5.58 13.28 -3.89
C PRO A 157 -4.50 14.00 -4.72
N GLU A 158 -3.56 14.67 -4.05
CA GLU A 158 -2.36 15.18 -4.71
C GLU A 158 -1.48 14.05 -5.24
N GLY A 159 -0.70 14.36 -6.29
CA GLY A 159 0.26 13.43 -6.87
C GLY A 159 -0.38 12.25 -7.60
N VAL A 160 -1.43 12.49 -8.41
CA VAL A 160 -2.06 11.47 -9.25
C VAL A 160 -1.74 11.74 -10.72
N TRP A 161 -1.38 10.68 -11.43
CA TRP A 161 -1.17 10.62 -12.88
C TRP A 161 -1.97 9.46 -13.46
N GLN A 162 -2.55 9.61 -14.66
CA GLN A 162 -3.27 8.53 -15.33
C GLN A 162 -3.23 8.62 -16.86
N ASN A 163 -3.67 7.57 -17.56
CA ASN A 163 -3.79 7.58 -19.02
C ASN A 163 -5.08 6.92 -19.52
N THR A 164 -5.39 7.08 -20.80
CA THR A 164 -6.61 6.52 -21.42
C THR A 164 -6.67 4.99 -21.45
N ASP A 165 -5.56 4.28 -21.23
CA ASP A 165 -5.52 2.81 -21.09
C ASP A 165 -6.03 2.33 -19.72
N GLY A 166 -6.25 3.25 -18.75
CA GLY A 166 -6.76 2.92 -17.42
C GLY A 166 -5.69 2.80 -16.33
N VAL A 167 -4.42 2.98 -16.67
CA VAL A 167 -3.32 3.02 -15.69
C VAL A 167 -3.43 4.31 -14.89
N GLN A 168 -3.41 4.20 -13.57
CA GLN A 168 -3.29 5.34 -12.65
C GLN A 168 -2.12 5.08 -11.69
N VAL A 169 -1.27 6.08 -11.50
CA VAL A 169 -0.15 6.09 -10.57
C VAL A 169 -0.35 7.25 -9.58
N GLN A 170 -0.35 6.94 -8.28
CA GLN A 170 -0.30 7.95 -7.23
C GLN A 170 1.09 7.92 -6.57
N VAL A 171 1.74 9.08 -6.44
CA VAL A 171 3.00 9.25 -5.72
C VAL A 171 2.75 10.07 -4.46
N VAL A 172 2.98 9.46 -3.29
CA VAL A 172 2.84 10.11 -1.98
C VAL A 172 4.22 10.57 -1.51
N SER A 173 4.29 11.79 -0.97
CA SER A 173 5.52 12.37 -0.44
C SER A 173 5.46 12.51 1.08
N ASP A 174 6.60 12.37 1.74
CA ASP A 174 6.76 12.73 3.16
C ASP A 174 6.97 14.23 3.37
N ASP A 175 7.01 14.66 4.64
CA ASP A 175 7.27 16.03 5.06
C ASP A 175 8.65 16.58 4.61
N THR A 176 9.56 15.72 4.13
CA THR A 176 10.88 16.11 3.62
C THR A 176 10.88 16.37 2.12
N GLY A 177 9.79 16.03 1.42
CA GLY A 177 9.68 16.05 -0.04
C GLY A 177 10.38 14.86 -0.72
N ALA A 178 10.42 13.71 -0.03
CA ALA A 178 10.84 12.44 -0.61
C ALA A 178 9.63 11.52 -0.82
N VAL A 179 9.69 10.63 -1.82
CA VAL A 179 8.62 9.66 -2.11
C VAL A 179 8.52 8.66 -0.96
N SER A 180 7.38 8.62 -0.26
CA SER A 180 7.16 7.71 0.88
C SER A 180 6.43 6.42 0.48
N SER A 181 5.54 6.51 -0.51
CA SER A 181 4.88 5.37 -1.15
C SER A 181 4.41 5.69 -2.56
N VAL A 182 4.26 4.63 -3.37
CA VAL A 182 3.70 4.72 -4.72
C VAL A 182 2.56 3.71 -4.84
N VAL A 183 1.46 4.11 -5.47
CA VAL A 183 0.28 3.29 -5.73
C VAL A 183 0.07 3.16 -7.22
N LEU A 184 -0.15 1.93 -7.71
CA LEU A 184 -0.66 1.65 -9.05
C LEU A 184 -2.08 1.13 -8.93
N SER A 185 -3.02 1.71 -9.67
CA SER A 185 -4.46 1.38 -9.63
C SER A 185 -5.09 1.39 -11.02
N SER A 186 -6.33 0.91 -11.10
CA SER A 186 -7.24 1.15 -12.24
C SER A 186 -8.29 2.19 -11.87
N PHE A 187 -8.48 3.20 -12.71
CA PHE A 187 -9.62 4.13 -12.61
C PHE A 187 -10.83 3.74 -13.47
N ILE A 188 -10.70 2.71 -14.34
CA ILE A 188 -11.81 2.21 -15.14
C ILE A 188 -12.75 1.38 -14.24
N ALA A 189 -13.99 1.84 -14.10
CA ALA A 189 -14.98 1.31 -13.17
C ALA A 189 -15.65 -0.01 -13.62
N ASP A 190 -15.91 -0.88 -12.64
CA ASP A 190 -16.90 -1.98 -12.64
C ASP A 190 -17.09 -2.83 -13.91
N GLY A 191 -15.97 -3.22 -14.52
CA GLY A 191 -15.87 -4.47 -15.27
C GLY A 191 -14.83 -5.39 -14.64
N PRO A 192 -14.79 -6.69 -14.97
CA PRO A 192 -13.53 -7.41 -14.89
C PRO A 192 -12.52 -6.65 -15.75
N PRO A 193 -11.41 -6.14 -15.18
CA PRO A 193 -10.35 -5.60 -16.00
C PRO A 193 -9.86 -6.76 -16.86
N GLY A 194 -10.09 -6.67 -18.18
CA GLY A 194 -9.18 -7.36 -19.09
C GLY A 194 -7.80 -6.88 -18.70
N ARG A 195 -6.95 -7.80 -18.22
CA ARG A 195 -5.70 -7.50 -17.48
C ARG A 195 -5.10 -6.19 -17.96
N LEU A 196 -4.98 -5.22 -17.06
CA LEU A 196 -4.39 -3.92 -17.41
C LEU A 196 -3.04 -4.21 -18.03
N SER A 197 -2.87 -3.79 -19.29
CA SER A 197 -1.56 -3.77 -19.90
C SER A 197 -0.83 -2.63 -19.21
N GLY A 198 0.05 -2.98 -18.27
CA GLY A 198 0.64 -2.04 -17.33
C GLY A 198 1.71 -2.72 -16.49
N PRO A 199 2.25 -2.02 -15.47
CA PRO A 199 3.40 -2.50 -14.72
C PRO A 199 3.11 -3.81 -13.99
N THR A 200 4.11 -4.70 -13.93
CA THR A 200 4.01 -5.97 -13.19
C THR A 200 5.25 -6.21 -12.32
N THR A 201 5.09 -6.99 -11.26
CA THR A 201 6.24 -7.49 -10.50
C THR A 201 7.07 -8.46 -11.35
N ALA A 202 8.31 -8.75 -10.93
CA ALA A 202 9.14 -9.77 -11.57
C ALA A 202 8.52 -11.19 -11.60
N ARG A 203 7.40 -11.42 -10.90
CA ARG A 203 6.61 -12.67 -10.92
C ARG A 203 5.36 -12.58 -11.79
N GLY A 204 5.19 -11.49 -12.55
CA GLY A 204 4.07 -11.29 -13.48
C GLY A 204 2.74 -10.90 -12.83
N ILE A 205 2.76 -10.42 -11.58
CA ILE A 205 1.56 -9.95 -10.88
C ILE A 205 1.42 -8.44 -11.04
N GLY A 206 0.21 -7.97 -11.33
CA GLY A 206 -0.12 -6.55 -11.46
C GLY A 206 -1.62 -6.32 -11.27
N VAL A 207 -2.11 -5.14 -11.64
CA VAL A 207 -3.54 -4.83 -11.57
C VAL A 207 -4.31 -5.71 -12.58
N GLY A 208 -5.38 -6.35 -12.11
CA GLY A 208 -6.15 -7.34 -12.87
C GLY A 208 -5.66 -8.79 -12.76
N SER A 209 -4.55 -9.07 -12.06
CA SER A 209 -4.23 -10.45 -11.64
C SER A 209 -5.28 -10.99 -10.66
N THR A 210 -5.44 -12.31 -10.55
CA THR A 210 -6.36 -12.92 -9.58
C THR A 210 -5.69 -13.17 -8.22
N LEU A 211 -6.49 -13.35 -7.17
CA LEU A 211 -5.98 -13.78 -5.85
C LEU A 211 -5.26 -15.15 -5.91
N ASP A 212 -5.69 -16.05 -6.79
CA ASP A 212 -5.05 -17.37 -6.94
C ASP A 212 -3.72 -17.25 -7.70
N GLU A 213 -3.61 -16.37 -8.70
CA GLU A 213 -2.34 -16.01 -9.34
C GLU A 213 -1.37 -15.38 -8.33
N LEU A 214 -1.86 -14.46 -7.49
CA LEU A 214 -1.07 -13.82 -6.43
C LEU A 214 -0.54 -14.87 -5.43
N ARG A 215 -1.39 -15.78 -4.94
CA ARG A 215 -1.00 -16.87 -4.03
C ARG A 215 -0.01 -17.86 -4.67
N ALA A 216 -0.14 -18.13 -5.97
CA ALA A 216 0.80 -18.98 -6.69
C ALA A 216 2.17 -18.32 -6.89
N ALA A 217 2.21 -17.01 -7.12
CA ALA A 217 3.43 -16.23 -7.27
C ALA A 217 4.14 -15.92 -5.93
N TYR A 218 3.40 -15.85 -4.83
CA TYR A 218 3.91 -15.48 -3.51
C TYR A 218 3.47 -16.52 -2.45
N PRO A 219 4.22 -17.63 -2.27
CA PRO A 219 3.90 -18.65 -1.28
C PRO A 219 3.96 -18.16 0.19
N ASP A 220 4.66 -17.05 0.41
CA ASP A 220 4.83 -16.34 1.69
C ASP A 220 3.76 -15.24 1.93
N LEU A 221 2.81 -15.07 1.01
CA LEU A 221 1.79 -14.02 1.05
C LEU A 221 0.96 -14.05 2.34
N ARG A 222 0.86 -12.89 2.99
CA ARG A 222 0.08 -12.66 4.21
C ARG A 222 -1.21 -11.93 3.88
N ASN A 223 -2.29 -12.27 4.58
CA ASN A 223 -3.52 -11.48 4.56
C ASN A 223 -3.43 -10.41 5.67
N ASP A 224 -3.35 -9.14 5.29
CA ASP A 224 -3.35 -7.99 6.20
C ASP A 224 -4.77 -7.70 6.73
N SER A 225 -5.81 -8.34 6.17
CA SER A 225 -7.23 -8.27 6.54
C SER A 225 -7.70 -9.56 7.24
N PRO A 226 -7.35 -9.79 8.52
CA PRO A 226 -7.60 -11.06 9.19
C PRO A 226 -9.07 -11.45 9.23
N GLY A 227 -9.39 -12.65 8.75
CA GLY A 227 -10.76 -13.18 8.69
C GLY A 227 -11.58 -12.73 7.47
N PHE A 228 -10.98 -12.01 6.51
CA PHE A 228 -11.67 -11.52 5.32
C PHE A 228 -10.78 -11.58 4.08
N ASP A 229 -11.21 -12.30 3.04
CA ASP A 229 -10.53 -12.45 1.74
C ASP A 229 -11.38 -11.96 0.56
N GLY A 230 -12.44 -11.20 0.84
CA GLY A 230 -13.34 -10.63 -0.16
C GLY A 230 -12.83 -9.33 -0.79
N PRO A 231 -13.71 -8.60 -1.51
CA PRO A 231 -13.41 -7.28 -2.05
C PRO A 231 -12.86 -6.32 -1.00
N TRP A 232 -11.85 -5.54 -1.37
CA TRP A 232 -11.10 -4.61 -0.51
C TRP A 232 -10.19 -5.26 0.53
N SER A 233 -10.07 -6.60 0.58
CA SER A 233 -9.04 -7.25 1.40
C SER A 233 -7.62 -6.89 0.93
N MET A 234 -6.75 -6.66 1.90
CA MET A 234 -5.35 -6.27 1.71
C MET A 234 -4.42 -7.46 1.93
N TRP A 235 -3.42 -7.63 1.06
CA TRP A 235 -2.47 -8.74 1.09
C TRP A 235 -1.04 -8.23 0.95
N SER A 236 -0.08 -8.77 1.69
CA SER A 236 1.32 -8.33 1.66
C SER A 236 2.33 -9.46 1.48
N THR A 237 3.48 -9.13 0.92
CA THR A 237 4.67 -9.99 0.79
C THR A 237 5.91 -9.14 1.02
N ASP A 238 6.97 -9.72 1.59
CA ASP A 238 8.26 -9.06 1.71
C ASP A 238 9.12 -9.39 0.50
N THR A 239 9.73 -8.37 -0.11
CA THR A 239 10.80 -8.54 -1.10
C THR A 239 12.13 -8.09 -0.50
N ALA A 240 13.24 -8.34 -1.21
CA ALA A 240 14.57 -7.90 -0.77
C ALA A 240 14.66 -6.37 -0.59
N ASP A 241 13.89 -5.63 -1.40
CA ASP A 241 13.97 -4.17 -1.52
C ASP A 241 12.84 -3.45 -0.77
N GLY A 242 11.90 -4.18 -0.15
CA GLY A 242 10.77 -3.63 0.60
C GLY A 242 9.49 -4.48 0.51
N PRO A 243 8.44 -4.13 1.28
CA PRO A 243 7.15 -4.79 1.18
C PRO A 243 6.41 -4.37 -0.10
N ILE A 244 5.68 -5.32 -0.71
CA ILE A 244 4.66 -5.02 -1.72
C ILE A 244 3.30 -5.39 -1.13
N ARG A 245 2.32 -4.50 -1.24
CA ARG A 245 0.94 -4.74 -0.80
C ARG A 245 -0.03 -4.68 -1.98
N PHE A 246 -1.05 -5.50 -1.94
CA PHE A 246 -2.08 -5.64 -2.96
C PHE A 246 -3.47 -5.46 -2.34
N GLN A 247 -4.43 -4.91 -3.08
CA GLN A 247 -5.84 -4.83 -2.70
C GLN A 247 -6.72 -5.55 -3.72
N LEU A 248 -7.67 -6.34 -3.25
CA LEU A 248 -8.68 -6.95 -4.12
C LEU A 248 -9.82 -5.98 -4.45
N GLY A 249 -10.31 -6.02 -5.69
CA GLY A 249 -11.54 -5.37 -6.13
C GLY A 249 -12.78 -6.23 -5.90
N SER A 250 -13.94 -5.72 -6.35
CA SER A 250 -15.26 -6.36 -6.28
C SER A 250 -15.33 -7.78 -6.85
N GLY A 251 -14.47 -8.13 -7.82
CA GLY A 251 -14.40 -9.46 -8.43
C GLY A 251 -13.18 -10.32 -8.04
N SER A 252 -12.54 -10.07 -6.90
CA SER A 252 -11.39 -10.84 -6.39
C SER A 252 -10.13 -10.84 -7.28
N TRP A 253 -10.03 -9.87 -8.18
CA TRP A 253 -8.80 -9.46 -8.87
C TRP A 253 -8.11 -8.32 -8.11
N ILE A 254 -6.80 -8.15 -8.31
CA ILE A 254 -6.03 -7.01 -7.81
C ILE A 254 -6.59 -5.72 -8.44
N ARG A 255 -7.09 -4.78 -7.63
CA ARG A 255 -7.52 -3.43 -8.07
C ARG A 255 -6.39 -2.41 -7.95
N ALA A 256 -5.47 -2.62 -7.01
CA ALA A 256 -4.31 -1.75 -6.80
C ALA A 256 -3.13 -2.46 -6.12
N VAL A 257 -1.94 -1.89 -6.29
CA VAL A 257 -0.64 -2.33 -5.76
C VAL A 257 0.07 -1.14 -5.11
N TRP A 258 0.63 -1.33 -3.91
CA TRP A 258 1.39 -0.32 -3.16
C TRP A 258 2.82 -0.80 -2.91
N ILE A 259 3.73 0.16 -2.94
CA ILE A 259 5.13 0.01 -2.53
C ILE A 259 5.50 1.15 -1.57
N GLY A 260 6.50 0.93 -0.71
CA GLY A 260 6.97 1.94 0.25
C GLY A 260 6.51 1.73 1.70
N GLY A 261 6.91 2.66 2.57
CA GLY A 261 6.94 2.44 4.03
C GLY A 261 5.65 2.80 4.77
N ASP A 262 4.81 3.65 4.20
CA ASP A 262 3.65 4.18 4.92
C ASP A 262 2.50 3.18 5.01
N GLY A 263 2.12 2.86 6.26
CA GLY A 263 0.90 2.12 6.57
C GLY A 263 -0.39 2.92 6.32
N ASN A 264 -0.27 4.23 6.05
CA ASN A 264 -1.38 5.07 5.63
C ASN A 264 -1.72 4.80 4.16
N LEU A 265 -2.45 3.72 3.93
CA LEU A 265 -3.26 3.59 2.73
C LEU A 265 -4.11 4.87 2.60
N PRO A 266 -4.17 5.53 1.42
CA PRO A 266 -5.04 6.68 1.24
C PRO A 266 -6.51 6.23 1.36
N THR A 267 -7.06 6.36 2.58
CA THR A 267 -8.48 6.13 2.88
C THR A 267 -9.31 7.30 2.39
N ALA A 268 -9.18 7.66 1.11
CA ALA A 268 -10.05 8.62 0.46
C ALA A 268 -11.45 8.00 0.38
N ILE A 269 -12.29 8.28 1.37
CA ILE A 269 -13.67 7.84 1.45
C ILE A 269 -14.48 8.61 0.40
N CYS A 270 -14.36 8.14 -0.83
CA CYS A 270 -15.32 8.33 -1.89
C CYS A 270 -15.68 6.93 -2.39
N ASP A 271 -16.97 6.55 -2.26
CA ASP A 271 -17.45 5.29 -2.81
C ASP A 271 -17.26 5.28 -4.34
N LEU A 272 -16.34 4.42 -4.82
CA LEU A 272 -16.11 4.05 -6.23
C LEU A 272 -16.45 2.57 -6.46
#